data_AF-A0AA51DVC7-F1
#
_entry.id   AF-A0AA51DVC7-F1
#
_cell.length_a   1.000
_cell.length_b   1.000
_cell.length_c   1.000
_cell.angle_alpha   90.00
_cell.angle_beta   90.00
_cell.angle_gamma   90.00
#
_symmetry.space_group_name_H-M   'P 1'
#
loop_
_entity.id
_entity.type
_entity.pdbx_description
1 polymer ?
#
loop_
_entity_poly.entity_id
_entity_poly.type
_entity_poly.pdbx_seq_one_letter_code
_entity_poly.pdbx_strand_id
1 'polypeptide(L)'
;MASWMVHLRITDKLLDELCNLSYTEFVVGNIAPDSGIPNDDWSVFTPSGDVSHFKTTDADGLKDIHLNEYVEQYFSIEQRKRYSSKQKSFYLGYLTHLLTDMMWANLIVRPCKDKFKYLYYKDRTEWIWTLKKDWYDLDFLYIRNNPNFRAFSIYKNAVGFLNEYIDFFVADAFDIRREYITSFYSKEKDDLEREYTYLSEIEMDRFVNESAEKICNILKEEYL
;
A
#
# COMPACT_ATOMS: atom_id res chain seq x y z
N MET A 1 -8.13 -0.65 0.34
CA MET A 1 -6.67 -0.55 0.32
C MET A 1 -6.30 0.67 1.14
N ALA A 2 -5.20 0.61 1.88
CA ALA A 2 -4.67 1.73 2.63
C ALA A 2 -4.18 2.83 1.67
N SER A 3 -3.80 3.99 2.22
CA SER A 3 -3.17 5.03 1.41
C SER A 3 -1.70 4.70 1.15
N TRP A 4 -1.11 5.28 0.11
CA TRP A 4 0.30 5.07 -0.24
C TRP A 4 1.25 5.42 0.90
N MET A 5 0.95 6.47 1.68
CA MET A 5 1.83 6.82 2.81
C MET A 5 1.68 5.85 3.97
N VAL A 6 0.51 5.22 4.20
CA VAL A 6 0.40 4.14 5.18
C VAL A 6 1.32 2.97 4.81
N HIS A 7 1.28 2.55 3.54
CA HIS A 7 2.17 1.51 3.01
C HIS A 7 3.64 1.88 3.24
N LEU A 8 4.06 3.07 2.79
CA LEU A 8 5.44 3.51 2.96
C LEU A 8 5.85 3.67 4.43
N ARG A 9 4.94 4.07 5.32
CA ARG A 9 5.25 4.26 6.75
C ARG A 9 5.51 2.92 7.44
N ILE A 10 4.74 1.89 7.08
CA ILE A 10 4.99 0.52 7.53
C ILE A 10 6.30 0.01 6.95
N THR A 11 6.52 0.18 5.65
CA THR A 11 7.77 -0.19 4.98
C THR A 11 8.98 0.47 5.62
N ASP A 12 8.90 1.76 5.96
CA ASP A 12 10.01 2.48 6.57
C ASP A 12 10.43 1.88 7.91
N LYS A 13 9.47 1.43 8.73
CA LYS A 13 9.76 0.72 9.99
C LYS A 13 10.40 -0.64 9.73
N LEU A 14 9.92 -1.38 8.74
CA LEU A 14 10.45 -2.70 8.39
C LEU A 14 11.89 -2.64 7.86
N LEU A 15 12.33 -1.51 7.29
CA LEU A 15 13.72 -1.33 6.86
C LEU A 15 14.72 -1.40 8.03
N ASP A 16 14.29 -1.10 9.27
CA ASP A 16 15.14 -1.20 10.46
C ASP A 16 15.15 -2.62 11.05
N GLU A 17 14.10 -3.39 10.79
CA GLU A 17 13.86 -4.70 11.40
C GLU A 17 14.31 -5.89 10.55
N LEU A 18 14.40 -5.69 9.23
CA LEU A 18 14.66 -6.74 8.26
C LEU A 18 16.06 -6.58 7.66
N CYS A 19 16.83 -7.66 7.70
CA CYS A 19 18.19 -7.69 7.17
C CYS A 19 18.24 -8.10 5.68
N ASN A 20 19.33 -7.75 5.00
CA ASN A 20 19.65 -8.18 3.62
C ASN A 20 18.63 -7.74 2.56
N LEU A 21 17.95 -6.61 2.80
CA LEU A 21 17.05 -5.99 1.83
C LEU A 21 17.81 -5.11 0.84
N SER A 22 17.44 -5.24 -0.43
CA SER A 22 17.64 -4.18 -1.41
C SER A 22 16.53 -3.15 -1.23
N TYR A 23 16.86 -2.01 -0.62
CA TYR A 23 15.87 -1.05 -0.14
C TYR A 23 14.97 -0.50 -1.24
N THR A 24 15.54 -0.15 -2.40
CA THR A 24 14.75 0.38 -3.54
C THR A 24 13.72 -0.64 -4.01
N GLU A 25 14.14 -1.90 -4.22
CA GLU A 25 13.26 -2.98 -4.66
C GLU A 25 12.19 -3.29 -3.60
N PHE A 26 12.52 -3.30 -2.31
CA PHE A 26 11.53 -3.51 -1.25
C PHE A 26 10.48 -2.38 -1.21
N VAL A 27 10.92 -1.14 -1.30
CA VAL A 27 10.03 0.04 -1.28
C VAL A 27 9.16 0.11 -2.54
N VAL A 28 9.73 -0.10 -3.72
CA VAL A 28 8.97 -0.10 -4.98
C VAL A 28 8.03 -1.31 -5.05
N GLY A 29 8.50 -2.50 -4.65
CA GLY A 29 7.67 -3.69 -4.55
C GLY A 29 6.48 -3.51 -3.61
N ASN A 30 6.64 -2.71 -2.55
CA ASN A 30 5.54 -2.36 -1.65
C ASN A 30 4.50 -1.43 -2.26
N ILE A 31 4.78 -0.69 -3.33
CA ILE A 31 3.78 0.14 -4.03
C ILE A 31 3.33 -0.52 -5.35
N ALA A 32 4.02 -1.56 -5.79
CA ALA A 32 3.75 -2.26 -7.04
C ALA A 32 2.27 -2.68 -7.22
N PRO A 33 1.54 -3.19 -6.22
CA PRO A 33 0.13 -3.57 -6.39
C PRO A 33 -0.78 -2.41 -6.85
N ASP A 34 -0.43 -1.17 -6.49
CA ASP A 34 -1.17 0.04 -6.87
C ASP A 34 -0.71 0.65 -8.21
N SER A 35 0.15 -0.04 -8.95
CA SER A 35 0.78 0.48 -10.18
C SER A 35 0.05 0.13 -11.47
N GLY A 36 -1.25 -0.20 -11.40
CA GLY A 36 -2.08 -0.37 -12.60
C GLY A 36 -2.07 0.90 -13.45
N ILE A 37 -1.96 0.77 -14.76
CA ILE A 37 -2.00 1.91 -15.70
C ILE A 37 -3.44 2.31 -15.95
N PRO A 38 -3.86 3.54 -15.62
CA PRO A 38 -5.21 4.00 -15.90
C PRO A 38 -5.44 4.19 -17.40
N ASN A 39 -6.68 3.98 -17.85
CA ASN A 39 -7.16 4.55 -19.10
C ASN A 39 -7.36 6.08 -18.98
N ASP A 40 -7.69 6.74 -20.09
CA ASP A 40 -7.74 8.21 -20.17
C ASP A 40 -8.63 8.88 -19.10
N ASP A 41 -9.76 8.26 -18.75
CA ASP A 41 -10.72 8.77 -17.76
C ASP A 41 -10.56 8.19 -16.35
N TRP A 42 -9.52 7.38 -16.13
CA TRP A 42 -9.19 6.74 -14.86
C TRP A 42 -10.26 5.78 -14.30
N SER A 43 -11.20 5.34 -15.14
CA SER A 43 -12.24 4.38 -14.74
C SER A 43 -11.73 2.93 -14.73
N VAL A 44 -10.71 2.60 -15.52
CA VAL A 44 -10.17 1.25 -15.66
C VAL A 44 -8.65 1.27 -15.54
N PHE A 45 -8.09 0.27 -14.85
CA PHE A 45 -6.66 0.11 -14.67
C PHE A 45 -6.19 -1.22 -15.28
N THR A 46 -5.00 -1.22 -15.88
CA THR A 46 -4.35 -2.42 -16.44
C THR A 46 -3.00 -2.68 -15.78
N PRO A 47 -2.80 -3.82 -15.09
CA PRO A 47 -3.81 -4.82 -14.73
C PRO A 47 -4.89 -4.20 -13.83
N SER A 48 -6.02 -4.91 -13.70
CA SER A 48 -7.06 -4.51 -12.76
C SER A 48 -6.54 -4.63 -11.32
N GLY A 49 -7.19 -3.89 -10.41
CA GLY A 49 -6.87 -3.99 -8.98
C GLY A 49 -7.15 -5.37 -8.38
N ASP A 50 -7.99 -6.20 -9.02
CA ASP A 50 -8.28 -7.56 -8.58
C ASP A 50 -7.11 -8.49 -8.89
N VAL A 51 -6.52 -8.35 -10.09
CA VAL A 51 -5.30 -9.06 -10.48
C VAL A 51 -4.13 -8.61 -9.62
N SER A 52 -3.87 -7.31 -9.54
CA SER A 52 -2.68 -6.82 -8.83
C SER A 52 -2.74 -7.02 -7.31
N HIS A 53 -3.92 -7.15 -6.71
CA HIS A 53 -4.02 -7.39 -5.27
C HIS A 53 -4.42 -8.82 -4.92
N PHE A 54 -4.48 -9.73 -5.91
CA PHE A 54 -4.93 -11.12 -5.71
C PHE A 54 -6.23 -11.16 -4.92
N LYS A 55 -7.22 -10.38 -5.31
CA LYS A 55 -8.41 -10.16 -4.50
C LYS A 55 -9.70 -10.42 -5.26
N THR A 56 -10.73 -10.73 -4.49
CA THR A 56 -12.12 -10.70 -4.94
C THR A 56 -12.89 -9.60 -4.22
N THR A 57 -13.95 -9.13 -4.85
CA THR A 57 -14.90 -8.19 -4.24
C THR A 57 -16.22 -8.91 -4.00
N ASP A 58 -16.72 -8.88 -2.76
CA ASP A 58 -17.99 -9.50 -2.39
C ASP A 58 -19.21 -8.64 -2.82
N ALA A 59 -20.42 -9.14 -2.59
CA ALA A 59 -21.67 -8.43 -2.92
C ALA A 59 -21.85 -7.10 -2.15
N ASP A 60 -21.17 -6.96 -1.01
CA ASP A 60 -21.12 -5.75 -0.21
C ASP A 60 -20.03 -4.78 -0.68
N GLY A 61 -19.23 -5.14 -1.70
CA GLY A 61 -18.12 -4.31 -2.16
C GLY A 61 -16.91 -4.33 -1.22
N LEU A 62 -16.90 -5.24 -0.25
CA LEU A 62 -15.73 -5.50 0.58
C LEU A 62 -14.75 -6.39 -0.19
N LYS A 63 -13.47 -6.16 0.08
CA LYS A 63 -12.36 -6.74 -0.67
C LYS A 63 -11.68 -7.78 0.21
N ASP A 64 -11.49 -8.97 -0.32
CA ASP A 64 -10.79 -10.07 0.33
C ASP A 64 -9.58 -10.45 -0.51
N ILE A 65 -8.39 -10.36 0.09
CA ILE A 65 -7.11 -10.68 -0.53
C ILE A 65 -6.78 -12.16 -0.30
N HIS A 66 -6.47 -12.87 -1.37
CA HIS A 66 -6.07 -14.26 -1.43
C HIS A 66 -4.54 -14.35 -1.35
N LEU A 67 -4.00 -14.15 -0.15
CA LEU A 67 -2.55 -14.12 0.08
C LEU A 67 -1.84 -15.39 -0.43
N ASN A 68 -2.48 -16.55 -0.30
CA ASN A 68 -1.93 -17.82 -0.76
C ASN A 68 -1.69 -17.84 -2.27
N GLU A 69 -2.56 -17.22 -3.07
CA GLU A 69 -2.39 -17.16 -4.53
C GLU A 69 -1.12 -16.39 -4.90
N TYR A 70 -0.88 -15.25 -4.24
CA TYR A 70 0.36 -14.50 -4.41
C TYR A 70 1.59 -15.33 -4.01
N VAL A 71 1.54 -15.98 -2.84
CA VAL A 71 2.67 -16.77 -2.32
C VAL A 71 2.98 -17.95 -3.23
N GLU A 72 1.98 -18.68 -3.70
CA GLU A 72 2.16 -19.82 -4.61
C GLU A 72 2.76 -19.38 -5.95
N GLN A 73 2.30 -18.25 -6.49
CA GLN A 73 2.74 -17.77 -7.80
C GLN A 73 4.10 -17.08 -7.78
N TYR A 74 4.44 -16.32 -6.73
CA TYR A 74 5.62 -15.46 -6.75
C TYR A 74 6.54 -15.56 -5.53
N PHE A 75 6.15 -16.21 -4.43
CA PHE A 75 6.95 -16.18 -3.20
C PHE A 75 7.01 -17.50 -2.42
N SER A 76 6.90 -18.62 -3.13
CA SER A 76 7.00 -19.97 -2.55
C SER A 76 8.42 -20.27 -2.05
N ILE A 77 8.57 -21.24 -1.15
CA ILE A 77 9.87 -21.63 -0.59
C ILE A 77 10.91 -21.91 -1.69
N GLU A 78 10.51 -22.63 -2.75
CA GLU A 78 11.42 -22.97 -3.85
C GLU A 78 11.76 -21.79 -4.76
N GLN A 79 10.87 -20.81 -4.88
CA GLN A 79 11.17 -19.56 -5.57
C GLN A 79 12.13 -18.68 -4.75
N ARG A 80 11.87 -18.53 -3.44
CA ARG A 80 12.70 -17.72 -2.53
C ARG A 80 14.17 -18.15 -2.52
N LYS A 81 14.46 -19.46 -2.64
CA LYS A 81 15.82 -20.00 -2.72
C LYS A 81 16.57 -19.63 -4.01
N ARG A 82 15.85 -19.34 -5.08
CA ARG A 82 16.40 -19.04 -6.41
C ARG A 82 16.51 -17.55 -6.70
N TYR A 83 15.77 -16.72 -5.96
CA TYR A 83 15.78 -15.29 -6.14
C TYR A 83 17.09 -14.64 -5.74
N SER A 84 17.52 -13.68 -6.56
CA SER A 84 18.50 -12.69 -6.14
C SER A 84 17.98 -11.88 -4.94
N SER A 85 18.89 -11.21 -4.22
CA SER A 85 18.49 -10.31 -3.11
C SER A 85 17.50 -9.23 -3.58
N LYS A 86 17.68 -8.69 -4.78
CA LYS A 86 16.76 -7.72 -5.40
C LYS A 86 15.36 -8.30 -5.61
N GLN A 87 15.25 -9.46 -6.25
CA GLN A 87 13.97 -10.15 -6.46
C GLN A 87 13.30 -10.49 -5.13
N LYS A 88 14.04 -11.09 -4.18
CA LYS A 88 13.50 -11.42 -2.86
C LYS A 88 12.96 -10.17 -2.16
N SER A 89 13.68 -9.05 -2.25
CA SER A 89 13.26 -7.77 -1.65
C SER A 89 12.00 -7.22 -2.32
N PHE A 90 11.92 -7.22 -3.65
CA PHE A 90 10.73 -6.78 -4.38
C PHE A 90 9.48 -7.57 -3.97
N TYR A 91 9.56 -8.90 -4.02
CA TYR A 91 8.42 -9.76 -3.67
C TYR A 91 8.07 -9.69 -2.17
N LEU A 92 9.05 -9.48 -1.29
CA LEU A 92 8.77 -9.25 0.13
C LEU A 92 8.05 -7.92 0.35
N GLY A 93 8.41 -6.87 -0.40
CA GLY A 93 7.72 -5.59 -0.40
C GLY A 93 6.26 -5.72 -0.85
N TYR A 94 6.05 -6.45 -1.94
CA TYR A 94 4.72 -6.77 -2.47
C TYR A 94 3.87 -7.54 -1.45
N LEU A 95 4.45 -8.56 -0.79
CA LEU A 95 3.79 -9.29 0.28
C LEU A 95 3.39 -8.36 1.44
N THR A 96 4.29 -7.46 1.83
CA THR A 96 4.04 -6.44 2.87
C THR A 96 2.86 -5.55 2.52
N HIS A 97 2.69 -5.19 1.24
CA HIS A 97 1.54 -4.41 0.77
C HIS A 97 0.24 -5.17 0.99
N LEU A 98 0.18 -6.42 0.53
CA LEU A 98 -1.01 -7.26 0.65
C LEU A 98 -1.41 -7.46 2.12
N LEU A 99 -0.43 -7.75 2.99
CA LEU A 99 -0.66 -7.87 4.44
C LEU A 99 -1.18 -6.55 5.05
N THR A 100 -0.58 -5.42 4.66
CA THR A 100 -1.02 -4.09 5.11
C THR A 100 -2.47 -3.84 4.74
N ASP A 101 -2.86 -4.17 3.51
CA ASP A 101 -4.23 -3.98 3.05
C ASP A 101 -5.25 -4.90 3.71
N MET A 102 -4.87 -6.15 3.99
CA MET A 102 -5.69 -7.07 4.76
C MET A 102 -5.95 -6.50 6.17
N MET A 103 -4.90 -5.99 6.82
CA MET A 103 -5.03 -5.36 8.13
C MET A 103 -5.86 -4.07 8.06
N TRP A 104 -5.65 -3.23 7.04
CA TRP A 104 -6.43 -2.01 6.83
C TRP A 104 -7.92 -2.30 6.66
N ALA A 105 -8.24 -3.31 5.85
CA ALA A 105 -9.63 -3.74 5.65
C ALA A 105 -10.29 -4.13 6.98
N ASN A 106 -9.59 -4.93 7.80
CA ASN A 106 -10.14 -5.49 9.02
C ASN A 106 -10.16 -4.51 10.21
N LEU A 107 -9.16 -3.64 10.31
CA LEU A 107 -8.98 -2.77 11.48
C LEU A 107 -9.50 -1.35 11.26
N ILE A 108 -9.62 -0.90 10.01
CA ILE A 108 -10.09 0.45 9.68
C ILE A 108 -11.40 0.38 8.89
N VAL A 109 -11.42 -0.26 7.72
CA VAL A 109 -12.56 -0.17 6.79
C VAL A 109 -13.82 -0.83 7.35
N ARG A 110 -13.74 -2.08 7.83
CA ARG A 110 -14.89 -2.82 8.38
C ARG A 110 -15.44 -2.12 9.65
N PRO A 111 -14.62 -1.73 10.65
CA PRO A 111 -15.11 -0.95 11.80
C PRO A 111 -15.74 0.40 11.41
N CYS A 112 -15.18 1.11 10.44
CA CYS A 112 -15.78 2.36 9.94
C CYS A 112 -17.12 2.11 9.24
N LYS A 113 -17.28 1.00 8.49
CA LYS A 113 -18.58 0.61 7.92
C LYS A 113 -19.61 0.41 9.02
N ASP A 114 -19.25 -0.26 10.11
CA ASP A 114 -20.18 -0.48 11.24
C ASP A 114 -20.54 0.81 11.96
N LYS A 115 -19.56 1.67 12.25
CA LYS A 115 -19.75 2.97 12.93
C LYS A 115 -20.57 3.94 12.09
N PHE A 116 -20.33 3.99 10.78
CA PHE A 116 -20.96 4.93 9.84
C PHE A 116 -21.88 4.23 8.83
N LYS A 117 -22.56 3.17 9.27
CA LYS A 117 -23.42 2.34 8.41
C LYS A 117 -24.48 3.12 7.63
N TYR A 118 -25.00 4.22 8.21
CA TYR A 118 -26.02 5.05 7.56
C TYR A 118 -25.48 5.73 6.30
N LEU A 119 -24.23 6.19 6.31
CA LEU A 119 -23.57 6.76 5.12
C LEU A 119 -23.34 5.66 4.07
N TYR A 120 -22.85 4.51 4.54
CA TYR A 120 -22.55 3.38 3.67
C TYR A 120 -23.78 2.86 2.90
N TYR A 121 -24.94 2.73 3.56
CA TYR A 121 -26.17 2.29 2.90
C TYR A 121 -26.87 3.38 2.08
N LYS A 122 -26.55 4.66 2.33
CA LYS A 122 -27.05 5.78 1.52
C LYS A 122 -26.35 5.83 0.16
N ASP A 123 -25.02 5.88 0.18
CA ASP A 123 -24.19 5.88 -1.04
C ASP A 123 -22.79 5.36 -0.69
N ARG A 124 -22.46 4.17 -1.21
CA ARG A 124 -21.17 3.49 -0.94
C ARG A 124 -19.98 4.28 -1.49
N THR A 125 -20.16 4.97 -2.62
CA THR A 125 -19.11 5.76 -3.27
C THR A 125 -18.87 7.04 -2.48
N GLU A 126 -19.94 7.78 -2.14
CA GLU A 126 -19.85 8.98 -1.30
C GLU A 126 -19.22 8.64 0.07
N TRP A 127 -19.61 7.50 0.65
CA TRP A 127 -19.07 7.03 1.92
C TRP A 127 -17.55 6.84 1.84
N ILE A 128 -17.03 6.01 0.91
CA ILE A 128 -15.60 5.73 0.88
C ILE A 128 -14.77 6.99 0.60
N TRP A 129 -15.26 7.89 -0.25
CA TRP A 129 -14.57 9.16 -0.53
C TRP A 129 -14.61 10.12 0.65
N THR A 130 -15.66 10.06 1.47
CA THR A 130 -15.73 10.83 2.72
C THR A 130 -14.67 10.36 3.72
N LEU A 131 -14.49 9.04 3.88
CA LEU A 131 -13.45 8.47 4.74
C LEU A 131 -12.04 8.82 4.21
N LYS A 132 -11.84 8.68 2.90
CA LYS A 132 -10.55 8.95 2.25
C LYS A 132 -10.08 10.39 2.37
N LYS A 133 -10.96 11.37 2.61
CA LYS A 133 -10.55 12.75 2.89
C LYS A 133 -9.63 12.80 4.10
N ASP A 134 -10.02 12.15 5.20
CA ASP A 134 -9.17 12.07 6.39
C ASP A 134 -7.87 11.34 6.09
N TRP A 135 -7.93 10.23 5.35
CA TRP A 135 -6.73 9.44 5.05
C TRP A 135 -5.70 10.24 4.26
N TYR A 136 -6.12 10.91 3.18
CA TYR A 136 -5.19 11.69 2.35
C TYR A 136 -4.73 12.97 3.05
N ASP A 137 -5.60 13.66 3.79
CA ASP A 137 -5.18 14.85 4.55
C ASP A 137 -4.15 14.46 5.62
N LEU A 138 -4.33 13.31 6.31
CA LEU A 138 -3.33 12.76 7.24
C LEU A 138 -2.02 12.36 6.55
N ASP A 139 -2.07 11.86 5.31
CA ASP A 139 -0.85 11.61 4.53
C ASP A 139 -0.06 12.91 4.29
N PHE A 140 -0.75 13.97 3.86
CA PHE A 140 -0.13 15.29 3.65
C PHE A 140 0.42 15.87 4.96
N LEU A 141 -0.35 15.76 6.05
CA LEU A 141 0.09 16.16 7.39
C LEU A 141 1.36 15.43 7.80
N TYR A 142 1.41 14.11 7.60
CA TYR A 142 2.57 13.30 7.95
C TYR A 142 3.81 13.71 7.14
N ILE A 143 3.69 13.88 5.82
CA ILE A 143 4.81 14.31 4.96
C ILE A 143 5.33 15.69 5.39
N ARG A 144 4.43 16.63 5.66
CA ARG A 144 4.78 17.98 6.13
C ARG A 144 5.57 17.93 7.44
N ASN A 145 5.14 17.09 8.37
CA ASN A 145 5.76 16.95 9.69
C ASN A 145 7.03 16.07 9.67
N ASN A 146 7.25 15.27 8.62
CA ASN A 146 8.35 14.34 8.49
C ASN A 146 9.11 14.56 7.15
N PRO A 147 9.82 15.69 6.97
CA PRO A 147 10.47 16.03 5.69
C PRO A 147 11.58 15.05 5.28
N ASN A 148 12.10 14.27 6.24
CA ASN A 148 13.15 13.26 6.02
C ASN A 148 12.58 11.82 5.95
N PHE A 149 11.30 11.66 5.60
CA PHE A 149 10.66 10.35 5.50
C PHE A 149 11.39 9.43 4.51
N ARG A 150 12.15 8.46 5.06
CA ARG A 150 13.16 7.69 4.33
C ARG A 150 12.56 6.82 3.23
N ALA A 151 11.53 6.02 3.53
CA ALA A 151 10.87 5.19 2.51
C ALA A 151 10.33 6.03 1.34
N PHE A 152 9.72 7.20 1.59
CA PHE A 152 9.25 8.07 0.51
C PHE A 152 10.40 8.70 -0.28
N SER A 153 11.52 9.05 0.37
CA SER A 153 12.72 9.49 -0.33
C SER A 153 13.30 8.40 -1.24
N ILE A 154 13.39 7.15 -0.75
CA ILE A 154 13.81 5.99 -1.56
C ILE A 154 12.89 5.82 -2.76
N TYR A 155 11.57 5.81 -2.53
CA TYR A 155 10.57 5.68 -3.58
C TYR A 155 10.70 6.79 -4.63
N LYS A 156 10.81 8.06 -4.18
CA LYS A 156 10.97 9.22 -5.07
C LYS A 156 12.20 9.12 -5.96
N ASN A 157 13.30 8.60 -5.42
CA ASN A 157 14.59 8.47 -6.11
C ASN A 157 14.69 7.21 -6.99
N ALA A 158 13.69 6.34 -7.01
CA ALA A 158 13.63 5.16 -7.89
C ALA A 158 13.28 5.51 -9.35
N VAL A 159 13.88 6.56 -9.89
CA VAL A 159 13.62 7.06 -11.25
C VAL A 159 14.06 6.03 -12.28
N GLY A 160 13.20 5.75 -13.27
CA GLY A 160 13.48 4.77 -14.33
C GLY A 160 13.45 3.32 -13.85
N PHE A 161 12.78 3.02 -12.73
CA PHE A 161 12.64 1.66 -12.24
C PHE A 161 11.84 0.81 -13.23
N LEU A 162 12.49 -0.21 -13.80
CA LEU A 162 11.87 -1.14 -14.75
C LEU A 162 11.33 -2.37 -14.03
N ASN A 163 10.14 -2.80 -14.42
CA ASN A 163 9.55 -4.05 -13.99
C ASN A 163 10.23 -5.23 -14.70
N GLU A 164 10.97 -6.01 -13.92
CA GLU A 164 11.55 -7.30 -14.31
C GLU A 164 11.04 -8.45 -13.42
N TYR A 165 9.97 -8.19 -12.64
CA TYR A 165 9.56 -9.03 -11.52
C TYR A 165 8.22 -9.73 -11.76
N ILE A 166 7.18 -8.99 -12.17
CA ILE A 166 5.83 -9.56 -12.32
C ILE A 166 5.36 -9.40 -13.77
N ASP A 167 4.73 -10.43 -14.32
CA ASP A 167 4.42 -10.54 -15.75
C ASP A 167 3.17 -9.78 -16.19
N PHE A 168 2.27 -9.45 -15.27
CA PHE A 168 1.04 -8.72 -15.58
C PHE A 168 1.17 -7.19 -15.56
N PHE A 169 2.31 -6.64 -15.14
CA PHE A 169 2.61 -5.21 -15.27
C PHE A 169 3.51 -4.97 -16.49
N VAL A 170 3.27 -3.86 -17.20
CA VAL A 170 4.19 -3.40 -18.26
C VAL A 170 5.53 -2.94 -17.67
N ALA A 171 6.56 -2.88 -18.50
CA ALA A 171 7.95 -2.64 -18.08
C ALA A 171 8.13 -1.31 -17.31
N ASP A 172 7.38 -0.27 -17.65
CA ASP A 172 7.47 1.07 -17.08
C ASP A 172 6.38 1.38 -16.03
N ALA A 173 5.53 0.39 -15.69
CA ALA A 173 4.37 0.60 -14.81
C ALA A 173 4.74 1.24 -13.46
N PHE A 174 5.85 0.79 -12.87
CA PHE A 174 6.28 1.26 -11.55
C PHE A 174 6.86 2.67 -11.59
N ASP A 175 7.60 3.04 -12.63
CA ASP A 175 8.11 4.41 -12.77
C ASP A 175 6.99 5.40 -13.09
N ILE A 176 6.02 5.02 -13.93
CA ILE A 176 4.82 5.81 -14.20
C ILE A 176 4.04 6.07 -12.90
N ARG A 177 3.80 5.02 -12.10
CA ARG A 177 3.10 5.19 -10.81
C ARG A 177 3.92 6.03 -9.82
N ARG A 178 5.25 5.86 -9.79
CA ARG A 178 6.15 6.68 -8.97
C ARG A 178 6.05 8.16 -9.33
N GLU A 179 6.11 8.48 -10.62
CA GLU A 179 5.97 9.87 -11.08
C GLU A 179 4.63 10.45 -10.64
N TYR A 180 3.53 9.72 -10.84
CA TYR A 180 2.20 10.16 -10.42
C TYR A 180 2.12 10.42 -8.90
N ILE A 181 2.52 9.46 -8.07
CA ILE A 181 2.43 9.58 -6.61
C ILE A 181 3.32 10.71 -6.10
N THR A 182 4.56 10.79 -6.59
CA THR A 182 5.49 11.85 -6.18
C THR A 182 5.03 13.23 -6.61
N SER A 183 4.40 13.37 -7.79
CA SER A 183 3.75 14.61 -8.21
C SER A 183 2.48 14.93 -7.44
N PHE A 184 1.76 13.93 -6.93
CA PHE A 184 0.56 14.15 -6.12
C PHE A 184 0.94 14.76 -4.76
N TYR A 185 1.93 14.18 -4.08
CA TYR A 185 2.37 14.64 -2.76
C TYR A 185 3.40 15.77 -2.77
N SER A 186 3.84 16.26 -3.94
CA SER A 186 4.64 17.48 -4.05
C SER A 186 3.78 18.76 -3.98
N LYS A 187 2.45 18.62 -4.06
CA LYS A 187 1.51 19.74 -4.01
C LYS A 187 1.32 20.23 -2.57
N GLU A 188 1.15 21.53 -2.42
CA GLU A 188 0.70 22.10 -1.15
C GLU A 188 -0.77 21.73 -0.90
N LYS A 189 -1.09 21.49 0.36
CA LYS A 189 -2.41 21.11 0.82
C LYS A 189 -2.76 21.98 2.03
N ASP A 190 -3.77 22.81 1.84
CA ASP A 190 -4.29 23.69 2.89
C ASP A 190 -5.26 22.95 3.82
N ASP A 191 -5.59 23.59 4.94
CA ASP A 191 -6.63 23.17 5.89
C ASP A 191 -6.39 21.78 6.52
N LEU A 192 -5.14 21.47 6.82
CA LEU A 192 -4.73 20.25 7.51
C LEU A 192 -4.95 20.32 9.04
N GLU A 193 -5.14 21.52 9.59
CA GLU A 193 -5.41 21.76 11.02
C GLU A 193 -6.92 21.70 11.29
N ARG A 194 -7.53 20.55 11.00
CA ARG A 194 -8.98 20.31 11.13
C ARG A 194 -9.28 19.09 11.98
N GLU A 195 -10.54 18.94 12.36
CA GLU A 195 -11.02 17.71 12.99
C GLU A 195 -11.08 16.56 11.97
N TYR A 196 -10.52 15.41 12.34
CA TYR A 196 -10.54 14.18 11.55
C TYR A 196 -11.59 13.20 12.11
N THR A 197 -12.81 13.26 11.58
CA THR A 197 -13.99 12.57 12.11
C THR A 197 -13.98 11.05 11.92
N TYR A 198 -13.41 10.58 10.81
CA TYR A 198 -13.50 9.19 10.34
C TYR A 198 -12.23 8.39 10.63
N LEU A 199 -11.08 9.05 10.72
CA LEU A 199 -9.83 8.46 11.17
C LEU A 199 -8.92 9.56 11.72
N SER A 200 -8.60 9.53 13.02
CA SER A 200 -7.68 10.48 13.64
C SER A 200 -6.21 10.16 13.38
N GLU A 201 -5.32 11.14 13.57
CA GLU A 201 -3.86 10.96 13.49
C GLU A 201 -3.38 9.88 14.46
N ILE A 202 -3.87 9.86 15.70
CA ILE A 202 -3.52 8.86 16.71
C ILE A 202 -3.94 7.45 16.26
N GLU A 203 -5.13 7.30 15.68
CA GLU A 203 -5.61 6.00 15.18
C GLU A 203 -4.77 5.52 13.99
N MET A 204 -4.40 6.43 13.07
CA MET A 204 -3.51 6.14 11.94
C MET A 204 -2.12 5.71 12.43
N ASP A 205 -1.54 6.44 13.37
CA ASP A 205 -0.22 6.16 13.93
C ASP A 205 -0.19 4.82 14.66
N ARG A 206 -1.23 4.55 15.47
CA ARG A 206 -1.40 3.25 16.13
C ARG A 206 -1.49 2.13 15.11
N PHE A 207 -2.32 2.28 14.07
CA PHE A 207 -2.43 1.29 13.00
C PHE A 207 -1.06 1.00 12.37
N VAL A 208 -0.31 2.03 12.01
CA VAL A 208 1.02 1.89 11.38
C VAL A 208 1.99 1.16 12.30
N ASN A 209 2.05 1.53 13.58
CA ASN A 209 2.97 0.92 14.55
C ASN A 209 2.65 -0.56 14.79
N GLU A 210 1.39 -0.87 15.13
CA GLU A 210 0.95 -2.23 15.44
C GLU A 210 1.01 -3.13 14.20
N SER A 211 0.66 -2.60 13.03
CA SER A 211 0.74 -3.37 11.78
C SER A 211 2.17 -3.65 11.37
N ALA A 212 3.09 -2.69 11.51
CA ALA A 212 4.50 -2.91 11.21
C ALA A 212 5.10 -4.01 12.09
N GLU A 213 4.81 -4.00 13.40
CA GLU A 213 5.27 -5.05 14.32
C GLU A 213 4.70 -6.42 13.93
N LYS A 214 3.38 -6.49 13.72
CA LYS A 214 2.72 -7.75 13.37
C LYS A 214 3.20 -8.30 12.02
N ILE A 215 3.33 -7.45 11.02
CA ILE A 215 3.85 -7.85 9.71
C ILE A 215 5.29 -8.31 9.84
N CYS A 216 6.13 -7.60 10.60
CA CYS A 216 7.51 -8.01 10.84
C CYS A 216 7.60 -9.45 11.40
N ASN A 217 6.76 -9.78 12.39
CA ASN A 217 6.71 -11.11 12.97
C ASN A 217 6.27 -12.16 11.92
N ILE A 218 5.19 -11.90 11.17
CA ILE A 218 4.74 -12.79 10.09
C ILE A 218 5.86 -13.03 9.08
N LEU A 219 6.56 -11.98 8.64
CA LEU A 219 7.64 -12.10 7.66
C LEU A 219 8.80 -12.94 8.20
N LYS A 220 9.22 -12.71 9.47
CA LYS A 220 10.32 -13.44 10.12
C LYS A 220 9.97 -14.91 10.37
N GLU A 221 8.72 -15.23 10.69
CA GLU A 221 8.30 -16.59 11.04
C GLU A 221 7.99 -17.46 9.82
N GLU A 222 7.41 -16.88 8.76
CA GLU A 222 6.85 -17.66 7.64
C GLU A 222 7.60 -17.48 6.32
N TYR A 223 8.28 -16.34 6.12
CA TYR A 223 8.73 -15.90 4.80
C TYR A 223 10.23 -15.64 4.64
N LEU A 224 10.98 -15.50 5.74
CA LEU A 224 12.42 -15.20 5.72
C LEU A 224 13.29 -16.40 6.07
#